data_AF-A0A3C2ARL9-F1
#
_entry.id   AF-A0A3C2ARL9-F1
#
_cell.length_a   1.000
_cell.length_b   1.000
_cell.length_c   1.000
_cell.angle_alpha   90.00
_cell.angle_beta   90.00
_cell.angle_gamma   90.00
#
_symmetry.space_group_name_H-M   'P 1'
#
loop_
_entity.id
_entity.type
_entity.pdbx_description
1 polymer ?
#
loop_
_entity_poly.entity_id
_entity_poly.type
_entity_poly.pdbx_seq_one_letter_code
_entity_poly.pdbx_strand_id
1 'polypeptide(L)'
;IINMVYDTLGDLVEAYQPSKDWGGFRLDFFRTFAFEPEMDAEHFANEDFDAVCNNLFHQATQFYKEKGQRIATAALPVFRQVHNDKNNKFDKILVPITDGKKTLQVTSVLQEVIDKEGQSLITDIEKGISIAIIDDEWKEHLRAMDDLRQSVQGAVYEQKDPLLIYKFESFELFKSLVARINQEIVGFLYRGGLPASDPGQMRQAPAAPVKQPKLQESHPSLDAPVEAETASTRGAAPTAPRPVKMAPVVKEGKTYGRNDVVTVRNMQTGEVKNIKYKKALPLLAQGWVIED
;
A
#
# COMPACT_ATOMS: atom_id res chain seq x y z
N ILE A 1 -13.57 -12.28 1.83
CA ILE A 1 -13.96 -11.95 3.21
C ILE A 1 -14.47 -13.18 3.94
N ILE A 2 -15.53 -13.86 3.47
CA ILE A 2 -16.02 -15.10 4.11
C ILE A 2 -14.89 -16.11 4.36
N ASN A 3 -14.10 -16.45 3.34
CA ASN A 3 -12.97 -17.36 3.51
C ASN A 3 -11.95 -16.84 4.53
N MET A 4 -11.63 -15.54 4.50
CA MET A 4 -10.70 -14.94 5.46
C MET A 4 -11.21 -15.05 6.91
N VAL A 5 -12.52 -14.90 7.13
CA VAL A 5 -13.14 -15.12 8.44
C VAL A 5 -13.01 -16.57 8.86
N TYR A 6 -13.27 -17.52 7.96
CA TYR A 6 -13.11 -18.94 8.27
C TYR A 6 -11.66 -19.31 8.56
N ASP A 7 -10.72 -18.86 7.73
CA ASP A 7 -9.27 -19.11 7.89
C ASP A 7 -8.77 -18.52 9.22
N THR A 8 -9.15 -17.28 9.55
CA THR A 8 -8.74 -16.65 10.83
C THR A 8 -9.36 -17.33 12.05
N LEU A 9 -10.57 -17.85 11.95
CA LEU A 9 -11.16 -18.68 13.00
C LEU A 9 -10.43 -20.00 13.13
N GLY A 10 -10.12 -20.66 12.00
CA GLY A 10 -9.32 -21.88 11.96
C GLY A 10 -7.97 -21.70 12.64
N ASP A 11 -7.24 -20.65 12.29
CA ASP A 11 -5.94 -20.31 12.90
C ASP A 11 -6.06 -20.10 14.42
N LEU A 12 -7.12 -19.42 14.89
CA LEU A 12 -7.37 -19.21 16.32
C LEU A 12 -7.72 -20.52 17.05
N VAL A 13 -8.59 -21.34 16.46
CA VAL A 13 -9.00 -22.62 17.05
C VAL A 13 -7.79 -23.57 17.08
N GLU A 14 -7.02 -23.66 16.00
CA GLU A 14 -5.81 -24.50 15.92
C GLU A 14 -4.76 -24.09 16.95
N ALA A 15 -4.60 -22.79 17.23
CA ALA A 15 -3.65 -22.29 18.21
C ALA A 15 -4.03 -22.62 19.67
N TYR A 16 -5.32 -22.62 20.02
CA TYR A 16 -5.78 -22.66 21.42
C TYR A 16 -6.52 -23.94 21.82
N GLN A 17 -7.12 -24.66 20.87
CA GLN A 17 -7.87 -25.89 21.15
C GLN A 17 -6.97 -27.04 21.65
N PRO A 18 -5.78 -27.30 21.06
CA PRO A 18 -4.90 -28.39 21.53
C PRO A 18 -4.40 -28.20 22.97
N SER A 19 -4.19 -26.96 23.39
CA SER A 19 -3.79 -26.59 24.74
C SER A 19 -4.97 -26.46 25.71
N LYS A 20 -6.22 -26.56 25.21
CA LYS A 20 -7.46 -26.35 25.96
C LYS A 20 -7.51 -24.98 26.67
N ASP A 21 -6.84 -23.99 26.10
CA ASP A 21 -6.79 -22.64 26.66
C ASP A 21 -7.98 -21.80 26.17
N TRP A 22 -9.13 -22.02 26.80
CA TRP A 22 -10.34 -21.24 26.54
C TRP A 22 -10.19 -19.74 26.88
N GLY A 23 -9.42 -19.43 27.93
CA GLY A 23 -9.22 -18.06 28.37
C GLY A 23 -8.44 -17.24 27.33
N GLY A 24 -7.35 -17.79 26.82
CA GLY A 24 -6.56 -17.21 25.73
C GLY A 24 -7.38 -17.07 24.46
N PHE A 25 -8.07 -18.14 24.06
CA PHE A 25 -8.96 -18.13 22.88
C PHE A 25 -10.01 -17.01 22.96
N ARG A 26 -10.77 -16.94 24.06
CA ARG A 26 -11.83 -15.94 24.23
C ARG A 26 -11.28 -14.51 24.11
N LEU A 27 -10.11 -14.26 24.69
CA LEU A 27 -9.50 -12.93 24.65
C LEU A 27 -9.10 -12.53 23.23
N ASP A 28 -8.42 -13.42 22.50
CA ASP A 28 -7.96 -13.13 21.14
C ASP A 28 -9.09 -13.16 20.11
N PHE A 29 -10.11 -13.98 20.32
CA PHE A 29 -11.37 -13.91 19.59
C PHE A 29 -12.05 -12.56 19.79
N PHE A 30 -12.25 -12.14 21.04
CA PHE A 30 -12.88 -10.85 21.34
C PHE A 30 -12.08 -9.70 20.76
N ARG A 31 -10.75 -9.76 20.84
CA ARG A 31 -9.90 -8.80 20.17
C ARG A 31 -10.24 -8.81 18.68
N THR A 32 -10.13 -9.91 17.97
CA THR A 32 -10.26 -9.94 16.51
C THR A 32 -11.68 -9.59 16.04
N PHE A 33 -12.70 -10.20 16.62
CA PHE A 33 -14.09 -10.10 16.16
C PHE A 33 -14.94 -9.05 16.89
N ALA A 34 -14.41 -8.43 17.96
CA ALA A 34 -15.10 -7.38 18.73
C ALA A 34 -16.43 -7.82 19.38
N PHE A 35 -16.64 -9.12 19.57
CA PHE A 35 -17.74 -9.69 20.35
C PHE A 35 -17.28 -10.96 21.07
N GLU A 36 -18.05 -11.40 22.06
CA GLU A 36 -17.74 -12.60 22.83
C GLU A 36 -18.37 -13.85 22.17
N PRO A 37 -17.63 -14.96 22.04
CA PRO A 37 -18.19 -16.18 21.49
C PRO A 37 -19.21 -16.79 22.45
N GLU A 38 -20.36 -17.20 21.93
CA GLU A 38 -21.39 -17.92 22.67
C GLU A 38 -21.03 -19.41 22.68
N MET A 39 -20.07 -19.79 23.54
CA MET A 39 -19.61 -21.17 23.69
C MET A 39 -19.00 -21.38 25.08
N ASP A 40 -19.09 -22.60 25.60
CA ASP A 40 -18.47 -23.00 26.86
C ASP A 40 -17.09 -23.64 26.65
N ALA A 41 -16.24 -23.55 27.68
CA ALA A 41 -14.91 -24.17 27.67
C ALA A 41 -14.93 -25.68 27.42
N GLU A 42 -15.96 -26.38 27.91
CA GLU A 42 -16.12 -27.83 27.72
C GLU A 42 -16.46 -28.19 26.27
N HIS A 43 -17.30 -27.39 25.61
CA HIS A 43 -17.65 -27.59 24.20
C HIS A 43 -16.43 -27.30 23.32
N PHE A 44 -15.74 -26.19 23.57
CA PHE A 44 -14.51 -25.84 22.85
C PHE A 44 -13.43 -26.93 22.93
N ALA A 45 -13.21 -27.50 24.12
CA ALA A 45 -12.13 -28.45 24.35
C ALA A 45 -12.41 -29.89 23.85
N ASN A 46 -13.68 -30.27 23.69
CA ASN A 46 -14.07 -31.67 23.42
C ASN A 46 -14.79 -31.86 22.08
N GLU A 47 -15.30 -30.80 21.46
CA GLU A 47 -15.89 -30.89 20.12
C GLU A 47 -14.83 -31.02 19.03
N ASP A 48 -15.27 -31.52 17.87
CA ASP A 48 -14.45 -31.60 16.67
C ASP A 48 -14.07 -30.21 16.15
N PHE A 49 -12.87 -30.09 15.60
CA PHE A 49 -12.33 -28.82 15.08
C PHE A 49 -13.28 -28.17 14.05
N ASP A 50 -13.82 -28.95 13.12
CA ASP A 50 -14.70 -28.42 12.08
C ASP A 50 -16.04 -27.98 12.68
N ALA A 51 -16.54 -28.67 13.71
CA ALA A 51 -17.77 -28.31 14.39
C ALA A 51 -17.63 -26.96 15.12
N VAL A 52 -16.54 -26.78 15.86
CA VAL A 52 -16.21 -25.52 16.57
C VAL A 52 -16.06 -24.37 15.58
N CYS A 53 -15.27 -24.56 14.51
CA CYS A 53 -15.06 -23.55 13.48
C CYS A 53 -16.37 -23.13 12.80
N ASN A 54 -17.22 -24.09 12.41
CA ASN A 54 -18.49 -23.80 11.76
C ASN A 54 -19.46 -23.04 12.68
N ASN A 55 -19.54 -23.43 13.96
CA ASN A 55 -20.37 -22.73 14.95
C ASN A 55 -19.93 -21.26 15.10
N LEU A 56 -18.65 -21.04 15.35
CA LEU A 56 -18.09 -19.69 15.50
C LEU A 56 -18.24 -18.86 14.21
N PHE A 57 -18.07 -19.50 13.05
CA PHE A 57 -18.24 -18.85 11.75
C PHE A 57 -19.68 -18.36 11.55
N HIS A 58 -20.68 -19.14 11.96
CA HIS A 58 -22.08 -18.72 11.92
C HIS A 58 -22.33 -17.51 12.84
N GLN A 59 -21.83 -17.56 14.08
CA GLN A 59 -21.93 -16.44 15.03
C GLN A 59 -21.29 -15.16 14.47
N ALA A 60 -20.06 -15.27 13.96
CA ALA A 60 -19.31 -14.15 13.39
C ALA A 60 -20.03 -13.55 12.17
N THR A 61 -20.52 -14.39 11.27
CA THR A 61 -21.27 -13.96 10.08
C THR A 61 -22.55 -13.22 10.46
N GLN A 62 -23.29 -13.73 11.45
CA GLN A 62 -24.50 -13.07 11.93
C GLN A 62 -24.18 -11.71 12.55
N PHE A 63 -23.21 -11.65 13.45
CA PHE A 63 -22.78 -10.40 14.08
C PHE A 63 -22.37 -9.34 13.05
N TYR A 64 -21.60 -9.74 12.04
CA TYR A 64 -21.14 -8.85 10.99
C TYR A 64 -22.29 -8.34 10.12
N LYS A 65 -23.27 -9.18 9.78
CA LYS A 65 -24.47 -8.78 9.03
C LYS A 65 -25.29 -7.73 9.79
N GLU A 66 -25.54 -7.97 11.08
CA GLU A 66 -26.26 -7.03 11.95
C GLU A 66 -25.50 -5.71 12.12
N LYS A 67 -24.17 -5.78 12.26
CA LYS A 67 -23.30 -4.61 12.28
C LYS A 67 -23.38 -3.81 10.97
N GLY A 68 -23.30 -4.48 9.82
CA GLY A 68 -23.42 -3.85 8.51
C GLY A 68 -24.74 -3.10 8.35
N GLN A 69 -25.85 -3.69 8.80
CA GLN A 69 -27.15 -3.03 8.82
C GLN A 69 -27.15 -1.77 9.70
N ARG A 70 -26.57 -1.83 10.91
CA ARG A 70 -26.43 -0.66 11.79
C ARG A 70 -25.64 0.47 11.13
N ILE A 71 -24.52 0.16 10.48
CA ILE A 71 -23.70 1.14 9.76
C ILE A 71 -24.48 1.75 8.59
N ALA A 72 -25.17 0.92 7.81
CA ALA A 72 -26.00 1.38 6.69
C ALA A 72 -27.11 2.33 7.15
N THR A 73 -27.84 1.98 8.21
CA THR A 73 -28.90 2.84 8.79
C THR A 73 -28.34 4.15 9.34
N ALA A 74 -27.18 4.12 10.00
CA ALA A 74 -26.54 5.32 10.54
C ALA A 74 -26.00 6.26 9.44
N ALA A 75 -25.49 5.70 8.34
CA ALA A 75 -24.95 6.48 7.22
C ALA A 75 -26.05 7.08 6.33
N LEU A 76 -27.15 6.37 6.12
CA LEU A 76 -28.23 6.74 5.19
C LEU A 76 -28.74 8.19 5.29
N PRO A 77 -29.00 8.78 6.47
CA PRO A 77 -29.43 10.17 6.56
C PRO A 77 -28.39 11.15 6.02
N VAL A 78 -27.10 10.88 6.21
CA VAL A 78 -26.01 11.72 5.72
C VAL A 78 -25.94 11.67 4.20
N PHE A 79 -26.03 10.48 3.61
CA PHE A 79 -26.08 10.33 2.15
C PHE A 79 -27.30 11.06 1.55
N ARG A 80 -28.48 10.95 2.16
CA ARG A 80 -29.68 11.69 1.71
C ARG A 80 -29.52 13.21 1.83
N GLN A 81 -28.91 13.70 2.92
CA GLN A 81 -28.64 15.12 3.09
C GLN A 81 -27.70 15.65 2.00
N VAL A 82 -26.62 14.92 1.72
CA VAL A 82 -25.62 15.28 0.72
C VAL A 82 -26.19 15.23 -0.71
N HIS A 83 -27.11 14.32 -0.99
CA HIS A 83 -27.82 14.25 -2.28
C HIS A 83 -28.83 15.38 -2.48
N ASN A 84 -29.52 15.80 -1.41
CA ASN A 84 -30.53 16.86 -1.49
C ASN A 84 -29.94 18.28 -1.58
N ASP A 85 -28.64 18.44 -1.28
CA ASP A 85 -27.95 19.71 -1.46
C ASP A 85 -27.78 20.02 -2.96
N LYS A 86 -28.54 21.00 -3.45
CA LYS A 86 -28.56 21.40 -4.87
C LYS A 86 -27.23 21.94 -5.39
N ASN A 87 -26.30 22.32 -4.51
CA ASN A 87 -24.97 22.77 -4.89
C ASN A 87 -23.98 21.61 -5.09
N ASN A 88 -24.37 20.39 -4.73
CA ASN A 88 -23.51 19.23 -4.83
C ASN A 88 -23.53 18.63 -6.25
N LYS A 89 -22.35 18.50 -6.86
CA LYS A 89 -22.16 17.92 -8.19
C LYS A 89 -21.34 16.63 -8.16
N PHE A 90 -21.10 16.07 -6.98
CA PHE A 90 -20.24 14.90 -6.82
C PHE A 90 -21.06 13.62 -6.75
N ASP A 91 -20.75 12.66 -7.62
CA ASP A 91 -21.37 11.34 -7.63
C ASP A 91 -20.77 10.40 -6.57
N LYS A 92 -19.56 10.71 -6.09
CA LYS A 92 -18.78 9.89 -5.16
C LYS A 92 -18.43 10.65 -3.88
N ILE A 93 -18.56 9.98 -2.74
CA ILE A 93 -18.30 10.53 -1.41
C ILE A 93 -17.21 9.69 -0.74
N LEU A 94 -16.34 10.34 0.02
CA LEU A 94 -15.45 9.64 0.94
C LEU A 94 -16.12 9.45 2.29
N VAL A 95 -16.20 8.20 2.71
CA VAL A 95 -16.65 7.81 4.04
C VAL A 95 -15.42 7.40 4.85
N PRO A 96 -15.07 8.15 5.91
CA PRO A 96 -14.05 7.71 6.84
C PRO A 96 -14.60 6.54 7.66
N ILE A 97 -13.87 5.43 7.70
CA ILE A 97 -14.10 4.29 8.58
C ILE A 97 -12.94 4.19 9.54
N THR A 98 -13.21 4.01 10.83
CA THR A 98 -12.18 3.88 11.86
C THR A 98 -12.44 2.68 12.76
N ASP A 99 -11.37 1.96 13.10
CA ASP A 99 -11.35 0.91 14.13
C ASP A 99 -10.86 1.42 15.49
N GLY A 100 -10.73 2.75 15.63
CA GLY A 100 -10.17 3.43 16.80
C GLY A 100 -8.65 3.63 16.76
N LYS A 101 -7.93 2.94 15.86
CA LYS A 101 -6.47 3.09 15.69
C LYS A 101 -6.11 3.68 14.33
N LYS A 102 -6.71 3.15 13.27
CA LYS A 102 -6.54 3.57 11.88
C LYS A 102 -7.84 4.19 11.39
N THR A 103 -7.73 5.15 10.48
CA THR A 103 -8.89 5.70 9.74
C THR A 103 -8.61 5.55 8.26
N LEU A 104 -9.49 4.84 7.56
CA LEU A 104 -9.40 4.60 6.13
C LEU A 104 -10.55 5.33 5.43
N GLN A 105 -10.24 5.99 4.32
CA GLN A 105 -11.22 6.71 3.52
C GLN A 105 -11.74 5.80 2.41
N VAL A 106 -13.01 5.43 2.48
CA VAL A 106 -13.67 4.57 1.50
C VAL A 106 -14.43 5.43 0.51
N THR A 107 -14.27 5.17 -0.79
CA THR A 107 -15.03 5.88 -1.83
C THR A 107 -16.32 5.12 -2.13
N SER A 108 -17.47 5.78 -1.99
CA SER A 108 -18.79 5.20 -2.29
C SER A 108 -19.57 6.05 -3.27
N VAL A 109 -20.38 5.39 -4.11
CA VAL A 109 -21.25 6.05 -5.09
C VAL A 109 -22.57 6.44 -4.44
N LEU A 110 -22.86 7.73 -4.39
CA LEU A 110 -24.00 8.31 -3.67
C LEU A 110 -25.34 7.68 -4.08
N GLN A 111 -25.59 7.61 -5.39
CA GLN A 111 -26.84 7.09 -5.94
C GLN A 111 -27.05 5.62 -5.57
N GLU A 112 -26.03 4.79 -5.74
CA GLU A 112 -26.11 3.36 -5.41
C GLU A 112 -26.36 3.10 -3.93
N VAL A 113 -25.79 3.93 -3.05
CA VAL A 113 -25.99 3.85 -1.60
C VAL A 113 -27.43 4.20 -1.23
N ILE A 114 -28.03 5.19 -1.88
CA ILE A 114 -29.42 5.55 -1.63
C ILE A 114 -30.37 4.47 -2.18
N ASP A 115 -30.15 4.02 -3.42
CA ASP A 115 -31.02 3.05 -4.10
C ASP A 115 -31.05 1.68 -3.41
N LYS A 116 -29.92 1.26 -2.81
CA LYS A 116 -29.79 -0.01 -2.08
C LYS A 116 -29.91 0.16 -0.55
N GLU A 117 -30.51 1.24 -0.08
CA GLU A 117 -30.75 1.52 1.35
C GLU A 117 -29.49 1.39 2.24
N GLY A 118 -28.32 1.76 1.71
CA GLY A 118 -27.05 1.71 2.41
C GLY A 118 -26.29 0.39 2.31
N GLN A 119 -26.83 -0.66 1.69
CA GLN A 119 -26.13 -1.95 1.60
C GLN A 119 -24.89 -1.93 0.69
N SER A 120 -24.89 -1.12 -0.37
CA SER A 120 -23.71 -0.97 -1.24
C SER A 120 -22.54 -0.34 -0.49
N LEU A 121 -22.79 0.53 0.49
CA LEU A 121 -21.74 1.11 1.34
C LEU A 121 -20.93 0.01 2.04
N ILE A 122 -21.58 -1.04 2.54
CA ILE A 122 -20.87 -2.14 3.21
C ILE A 122 -19.94 -2.85 2.23
N THR A 123 -20.41 -3.10 1.00
CA THR A 123 -19.58 -3.68 -0.06
C THR A 123 -18.39 -2.78 -0.42
N ASP A 124 -18.61 -1.47 -0.47
CA ASP A 124 -17.54 -0.50 -0.77
C ASP A 124 -16.52 -0.44 0.37
N ILE A 125 -16.98 -0.49 1.61
CA ILE A 125 -16.15 -0.55 2.82
C ILE A 125 -15.26 -1.79 2.77
N GLU A 126 -15.86 -2.95 2.54
CA GLU A 126 -15.16 -4.22 2.39
C GLU A 126 -14.06 -4.18 1.33
N LYS A 127 -14.37 -3.68 0.13
CA LYS A 127 -13.40 -3.57 -0.96
C LYS A 127 -12.31 -2.55 -0.65
N GLY A 128 -12.70 -1.36 -0.20
CA GLY A 128 -11.77 -0.26 0.06
C GLY A 128 -10.76 -0.61 1.15
N ILE A 129 -11.23 -1.20 2.25
CA ILE A 129 -10.39 -1.63 3.36
C ILE A 129 -9.49 -2.79 2.94
N SER A 130 -10.04 -3.79 2.24
CA SER A 130 -9.23 -4.93 1.77
C SER A 130 -8.09 -4.47 0.87
N ILE A 131 -8.35 -3.60 -0.10
CA ILE A 131 -7.32 -3.07 -1.01
C ILE A 131 -6.28 -2.27 -0.23
N ALA A 132 -6.70 -1.41 0.69
CA ALA A 132 -5.80 -0.58 1.47
C ALA A 132 -4.84 -1.42 2.34
N ILE A 133 -5.37 -2.45 3.01
CA ILE A 133 -4.57 -3.34 3.87
C ILE A 133 -3.66 -4.23 3.02
N ILE A 134 -4.17 -4.81 1.94
CA ILE A 134 -3.35 -5.63 1.03
C ILE A 134 -2.17 -4.84 0.49
N ASP A 135 -2.38 -3.58 0.06
CA ASP A 135 -1.29 -2.74 -0.43
C ASP A 135 -0.22 -2.49 0.65
N ASP A 136 -0.65 -2.21 1.89
CA ASP A 136 0.26 -1.95 3.01
C ASP A 136 1.11 -3.19 3.36
N GLU A 137 0.45 -4.32 3.57
CA GLU A 137 1.11 -5.59 3.88
C GLU A 137 1.98 -6.10 2.72
N TRP A 138 1.58 -5.86 1.47
CA TRP A 138 2.40 -6.22 0.30
C TRP A 138 3.70 -5.41 0.23
N LYS A 139 3.64 -4.10 0.53
CA LYS A 139 4.85 -3.27 0.61
C LYS A 139 5.81 -3.79 1.67
N GLU A 140 5.29 -4.21 2.83
CA GLU A 140 6.11 -4.78 3.89
C GLU A 140 6.70 -6.14 3.50
N HIS A 141 5.92 -6.98 2.82
CA HIS A 141 6.42 -8.25 2.29
C HIS A 141 7.56 -8.07 1.28
N LEU A 142 7.46 -7.08 0.39
CA LEU A 142 8.55 -6.78 -0.56
C LEU A 142 9.84 -6.37 0.15
N ARG A 143 9.76 -5.59 1.24
CA ARG A 143 10.92 -5.27 2.08
C ARG A 143 11.53 -6.52 2.70
N ALA A 144 10.69 -7.37 3.31
CA ALA A 144 11.15 -8.63 3.91
C ALA A 144 11.80 -9.57 2.87
N MET A 145 11.29 -9.59 1.64
CA MET A 145 11.86 -10.36 0.53
C MET A 145 13.22 -9.83 0.07
N ASP A 146 13.39 -8.50 0.03
CA ASP A 146 14.68 -7.88 -0.27
C ASP A 146 15.72 -8.17 0.83
N ASP A 147 15.31 -8.12 2.10
CA ASP A 147 16.16 -8.49 3.23
C ASP A 147 16.57 -9.97 3.19
N LEU A 148 15.60 -10.86 2.91
CA LEU A 148 15.87 -12.29 2.72
C LEU A 148 16.88 -12.53 1.59
N ARG A 149 16.72 -11.82 0.46
CA ARG A 149 17.64 -11.92 -0.67
C ARG A 149 19.07 -11.51 -0.30
N GLN A 150 19.25 -10.55 0.59
CA GLN A 150 20.58 -10.16 1.09
C GLN A 150 21.13 -11.20 2.07
N SER A 151 20.30 -11.65 3.02
CA SER A 151 20.67 -12.64 4.04
C SER A 151 21.13 -13.98 3.44
N VAL A 152 20.41 -14.48 2.43
CA VAL A 152 20.71 -15.76 1.76
C VAL A 152 22.07 -15.76 1.05
N GLN A 153 22.63 -14.60 0.69
CA GLN A 153 23.98 -14.53 0.13
C GLN A 153 25.05 -14.98 1.15
N GLY A 154 24.78 -14.82 2.46
CA GLY A 154 25.61 -15.34 3.53
C GLY A 154 25.53 -16.86 3.70
N ALA A 155 24.44 -17.50 3.27
CA ALA A 155 24.26 -18.94 3.39
C ALA A 155 25.20 -19.76 2.48
N VAL A 156 25.80 -19.11 1.47
CA VAL A 156 26.88 -19.70 0.65
C VAL A 156 28.06 -20.13 1.53
N TYR A 157 28.34 -19.41 2.61
CA TYR A 157 29.41 -19.75 3.56
C TYR A 157 29.08 -20.99 4.40
N GLU A 158 27.80 -21.39 4.50
CA GLU A 158 27.35 -22.59 5.23
C GLU A 158 27.26 -23.84 4.34
N GLN A 159 27.71 -23.77 3.07
CA GLN A 159 27.64 -24.86 2.08
C GLN A 159 26.21 -25.37 1.79
N LYS A 160 25.19 -24.56 2.09
CA LYS A 160 23.80 -24.84 1.70
C LYS A 160 23.51 -24.22 0.33
N ASP A 161 22.54 -24.77 -0.39
CA ASP A 161 22.07 -24.18 -1.65
C ASP A 161 21.26 -22.90 -1.36
N PRO A 162 21.80 -21.70 -1.70
CA PRO A 162 21.11 -20.43 -1.43
C PRO A 162 19.77 -20.34 -2.15
N LEU A 163 19.65 -20.93 -3.36
CA LEU A 163 18.40 -20.90 -4.11
C LEU A 163 17.30 -21.70 -3.39
N LEU A 164 17.68 -22.82 -2.79
CA LEU A 164 16.75 -23.66 -2.05
C LEU A 164 16.26 -22.96 -0.78
N ILE A 165 17.18 -22.36 0.00
CA ILE A 165 16.82 -21.59 1.20
C ILE A 165 15.89 -20.43 0.85
N TYR A 166 16.25 -19.64 -0.16
CA TYR A 166 15.42 -18.52 -0.60
C TYR A 166 14.00 -18.97 -0.93
N LYS A 167 13.84 -20.10 -1.65
CA LYS A 167 12.52 -20.63 -2.01
C LYS A 167 11.70 -21.06 -0.79
N PHE A 168 12.30 -21.78 0.16
CA PHE A 168 11.59 -22.20 1.37
C PHE A 168 11.20 -21.00 2.22
N GLU A 169 12.14 -20.11 2.52
CA GLU A 169 11.86 -18.98 3.42
C GLU A 169 10.95 -17.93 2.79
N SER A 170 11.06 -17.68 1.48
CA SER A 170 10.10 -16.79 0.80
C SER A 170 8.68 -17.33 0.83
N PHE A 171 8.51 -18.66 0.76
CA PHE A 171 7.20 -19.28 0.89
C PHE A 171 6.64 -19.16 2.32
N GLU A 172 7.46 -19.36 3.34
CA GLU A 172 7.05 -19.13 4.73
C GLU A 172 6.66 -17.66 4.98
N LEU A 173 7.45 -16.71 4.46
CA LEU A 173 7.11 -15.28 4.50
C LEU A 173 5.79 -14.98 3.80
N PHE A 174 5.50 -15.64 2.67
CA PHE A 174 4.25 -15.47 1.95
C PHE A 174 3.06 -16.05 2.73
N LYS A 175 3.18 -17.23 3.34
CA LYS A 175 2.13 -17.78 4.21
C LYS A 175 1.82 -16.84 5.37
N SER A 176 2.87 -16.33 6.02
CA SER A 176 2.72 -15.36 7.11
C SER A 176 2.05 -14.05 6.63
N LEU A 177 2.38 -13.58 5.43
CA LEU A 177 1.71 -12.43 4.81
C LEU A 177 0.20 -12.66 4.68
N VAL A 178 -0.21 -13.81 4.11
CA VAL A 178 -1.64 -14.11 3.91
C VAL A 178 -2.38 -14.16 5.24
N ALA A 179 -1.80 -14.79 6.26
CA ALA A 179 -2.38 -14.84 7.60
C ALA A 179 -2.52 -13.43 8.22
N ARG A 180 -1.49 -12.58 8.12
CA ARG A 180 -1.54 -11.19 8.60
C ARG A 180 -2.61 -10.36 7.88
N ILE A 181 -2.68 -10.44 6.55
CA ILE A 181 -3.69 -9.76 5.75
C ILE A 181 -5.09 -10.19 6.21
N ASN A 182 -5.33 -11.49 6.35
CA ASN A 182 -6.62 -12.01 6.77
C ASN A 182 -6.98 -11.48 8.16
N GLN A 183 -6.07 -11.58 9.13
CA GLN A 183 -6.28 -11.14 10.50
C GLN A 183 -6.53 -9.63 10.59
N GLU A 184 -5.80 -8.81 9.83
CA GLU A 184 -5.94 -7.36 9.85
C GLU A 184 -7.22 -6.90 9.17
N ILE A 185 -7.58 -7.47 8.01
CA ILE A 185 -8.84 -7.17 7.31
C ILE A 185 -10.02 -7.55 8.19
N VAL A 186 -10.04 -8.78 8.72
CA VAL A 186 -11.13 -9.25 9.59
C VAL A 186 -11.21 -8.38 10.84
N GLY A 187 -10.08 -8.16 11.52
CA GLY A 187 -10.02 -7.30 12.71
C GLY A 187 -10.55 -5.89 12.47
N PHE A 188 -10.15 -5.27 11.36
CA PHE A 188 -10.61 -3.93 11.01
C PHE A 188 -12.10 -3.93 10.63
N LEU A 189 -12.59 -4.91 9.85
CA LEU A 189 -14.00 -4.97 9.46
C LEU A 189 -14.93 -5.23 10.65
N TYR A 190 -14.50 -6.02 11.64
CA TYR A 190 -15.31 -6.34 12.81
C TYR A 190 -15.27 -5.27 13.91
N ARG A 191 -14.19 -4.49 14.05
CA ARG A 191 -14.13 -3.33 14.95
C ARG A 191 -14.57 -2.02 14.30
N GLY A 192 -14.28 -1.87 13.01
CA GLY A 192 -14.40 -0.63 12.25
C GLY A 192 -15.82 -0.10 12.13
N GLY A 193 -16.02 1.18 12.36
CA GLY A 193 -17.31 1.84 12.24
C GLY A 193 -17.18 3.25 11.70
N LEU A 194 -18.32 3.92 11.57
CA LEU A 194 -18.33 5.36 11.32
C LEU A 194 -17.75 6.08 12.54
N PRO A 195 -16.89 7.09 12.35
CA PRO A 195 -16.42 7.90 13.47
C PRO A 195 -17.61 8.53 14.20
N ALA A 196 -17.55 8.53 15.54
CA ALA A 196 -18.53 9.21 16.37
C ALA A 196 -18.66 10.67 15.91
N SER A 197 -19.89 11.12 15.71
CA SER A 197 -20.25 12.26 14.88
C SER A 197 -19.54 13.57 15.26
N ASP A 198 -18.65 14.03 14.39
CA ASP A 198 -18.56 15.44 14.05
C ASP A 198 -18.98 15.59 12.57
N PRO A 199 -20.14 16.20 12.27
CA PRO A 199 -20.70 16.31 10.91
C PRO A 199 -19.79 16.97 9.86
N GLY A 200 -18.64 17.53 10.26
CA GLY A 200 -17.67 18.16 9.37
C GLY A 200 -16.57 17.25 8.77
N GLN A 201 -16.49 15.97 9.15
CA GLN A 201 -15.35 15.10 8.76
C GLN A 201 -15.56 14.25 7.49
N MET A 202 -16.78 14.16 6.93
CA MET A 202 -17.00 13.60 5.59
C MET A 202 -16.57 14.61 4.54
N ARG A 203 -15.26 14.73 4.34
CA ARG A 203 -14.68 15.56 3.29
C ARG A 203 -14.97 14.96 1.91
N GLN A 204 -15.31 15.83 0.98
CA GLN A 204 -15.46 15.49 -0.44
C GLN A 204 -14.23 14.71 -0.94
N ALA A 205 -14.48 13.68 -1.74
CA ALA A 205 -13.42 12.97 -2.44
C ALA A 205 -12.56 13.97 -3.22
N PRO A 206 -11.23 14.05 -2.97
CA PRO A 206 -10.36 14.77 -3.86
C PRO A 206 -10.57 14.22 -5.27
N ALA A 207 -10.94 15.10 -6.20
CA ALA A 207 -10.91 14.76 -7.62
C ALA A 207 -9.51 14.20 -7.93
N ALA A 208 -9.50 13.04 -8.61
CA ALA A 208 -8.36 12.24 -9.10
C ALA A 208 -6.93 12.70 -8.72
N PRO A 209 -6.05 11.80 -8.25
CA PRO A 209 -4.74 12.17 -7.71
C PRO A 209 -3.97 13.06 -8.69
N VAL A 210 -3.71 14.29 -8.25
CA VAL A 210 -2.74 15.17 -8.90
C VAL A 210 -1.43 14.40 -8.92
N LYS A 211 -0.93 14.11 -10.11
CA LYS A 211 0.36 13.45 -10.31
C LYS A 211 1.40 14.18 -9.48
N GLN A 212 1.91 13.53 -8.43
CA GLN A 212 3.00 14.06 -7.63
C GLN A 212 4.17 14.37 -8.56
N PRO A 213 4.81 15.55 -8.46
CA PRO A 213 6.05 15.79 -9.18
C PRO A 213 7.07 14.77 -8.67
N LYS A 214 7.72 14.08 -9.61
CA LYS A 214 8.77 13.08 -9.33
C LYS A 214 9.75 13.63 -8.30
N LEU A 215 9.78 13.05 -7.11
CA LEU A 215 10.91 13.16 -6.21
C LEU A 215 12.12 12.59 -6.96
N GLN A 216 13.11 13.44 -7.21
CA GLN A 216 14.45 12.99 -7.58
C GLN A 216 15.08 12.46 -6.31
N GLU A 217 15.09 11.13 -6.16
CA GLU A 217 15.94 10.46 -5.19
C GLU A 217 17.39 10.63 -5.65
N SER A 218 18.12 11.54 -5.01
CA SER A 218 19.58 11.55 -5.07
C SER A 218 20.07 10.44 -4.14
N HIS A 219 20.40 9.28 -4.70
CA HIS A 219 21.16 8.25 -4.00
C HIS A 219 22.49 8.86 -3.52
N PRO A 220 22.79 8.91 -2.21
CA PRO A 220 24.14 9.19 -1.77
C PRO A 220 25.02 8.02 -2.21
N SER A 221 25.94 8.31 -3.12
CA SER A 221 26.95 7.35 -3.57
C SER A 221 27.81 6.93 -2.37
N LEU A 222 28.03 5.63 -2.22
CA LEU A 222 28.83 5.00 -1.15
C LEU A 222 30.34 5.27 -1.24
N ASP A 223 30.77 6.33 -1.92
CA ASP A 223 32.18 6.72 -2.06
C ASP A 223 32.42 8.08 -1.38
N ALA A 224 32.31 8.08 -0.06
CA ALA A 224 32.88 9.13 0.78
C ALA A 224 34.02 8.50 1.61
N PRO A 225 35.28 8.93 1.43
CA PRO A 225 36.35 8.49 2.31
C PRO A 225 36.10 9.04 3.72
N VAL A 226 36.09 8.14 4.70
CA VAL A 226 36.05 8.50 6.12
C VAL A 226 37.45 9.01 6.50
N GLU A 227 37.66 10.32 6.46
CA GLU A 227 38.90 10.92 6.98
C GLU A 227 38.82 10.97 8.52
N ALA A 228 39.53 10.05 9.15
CA ALA A 228 39.78 10.04 10.58
C ALA A 228 40.77 11.17 10.94
N GLU A 229 40.36 12.04 11.87
CA GLU A 229 41.24 13.01 12.51
C GLU A 229 42.25 12.31 13.43
N THR A 230 43.54 12.38 13.08
CA THR A 230 44.64 12.31 14.05
C THR A 230 45.74 13.30 13.70
N ALA A 231 46.09 14.14 14.66
CA ALA A 231 47.02 15.26 14.52
C ALA A 231 48.49 14.89 14.80
N SER A 232 49.39 15.68 14.18
CA SER A 232 50.84 15.93 14.49
C SER A 232 51.84 14.79 14.18
N THR A 233 53.03 15.00 13.58
CA THR A 233 53.90 16.19 13.42
C THR A 233 55.01 15.96 12.38
N ARG A 234 55.53 17.06 11.79
CA ARG A 234 56.88 17.33 11.22
C ARG A 234 57.31 16.75 9.86
N GLY A 235 57.72 17.66 8.97
CA GLY A 235 58.71 17.43 7.90
C GLY A 235 58.49 18.26 6.65
N ALA A 236 59.24 19.35 6.48
CA ALA A 236 59.19 20.25 5.33
C ALA A 236 60.06 19.78 4.15
N ALA A 237 59.53 19.82 2.92
CA ALA A 237 60.24 19.80 1.63
C ALA A 237 59.29 20.22 0.48
N PRO A 238 59.78 20.69 -0.70
CA PRO A 238 59.24 21.86 -1.38
C PRO A 238 58.09 21.62 -2.38
N THR A 239 57.35 22.70 -2.60
CA THR A 239 56.20 22.91 -3.50
C THR A 239 56.48 22.66 -4.98
N ALA A 240 55.69 21.77 -5.59
CA ALA A 240 55.41 21.71 -7.02
C ALA A 240 54.07 22.40 -7.33
N PRO A 241 53.88 23.01 -8.52
CA PRO A 241 52.70 23.80 -8.82
C PRO A 241 51.45 22.91 -8.97
N ARG A 242 50.36 23.31 -8.31
CA ARG A 242 49.04 22.68 -8.45
C ARG A 242 48.54 22.81 -9.91
N PRO A 243 47.96 21.76 -10.50
CA PRO A 243 47.23 21.91 -11.75
C PRO A 243 45.97 22.75 -11.49
N VAL A 244 45.75 23.73 -12.37
CA VAL A 244 44.56 24.59 -12.38
C VAL A 244 43.33 23.70 -12.61
N LYS A 245 42.38 23.69 -11.67
CA LYS A 245 41.06 23.07 -11.87
C LYS A 245 40.35 23.85 -12.98
N MET A 246 40.21 23.24 -14.15
CA MET A 246 39.37 23.78 -15.22
C MET A 246 37.92 23.75 -14.75
N ALA A 247 37.27 24.92 -14.75
CA ALA A 247 35.83 25.00 -14.56
C ALA A 247 35.11 24.24 -15.70
N PRO A 248 33.99 23.56 -15.42
CA PRO A 248 33.25 22.84 -16.46
C PRO A 248 32.67 23.85 -17.45
N VAL A 249 32.95 23.63 -18.73
CA VAL A 249 32.33 24.35 -19.84
C VAL A 249 30.82 24.10 -19.78
N VAL A 250 30.07 25.14 -19.43
CA VAL A 250 28.61 25.17 -19.58
C VAL A 250 28.31 25.00 -21.06
N LYS A 251 27.73 23.86 -21.46
CA LYS A 251 27.18 23.70 -22.80
C LYS A 251 25.97 24.62 -22.93
N GLU A 252 26.18 25.79 -23.52
CA GLU A 252 25.10 26.66 -24.01
C GLU A 252 24.41 25.95 -25.19
N GLY A 253 23.40 25.15 -24.87
CA GLY A 253 22.56 24.50 -25.87
C GLY A 253 21.34 23.90 -25.20
N LYS A 254 20.17 24.45 -25.53
CA LYS A 254 18.85 24.00 -25.05
C LYS A 254 18.72 22.49 -25.29
N THR A 255 18.71 21.69 -24.24
CA THR A 255 18.64 20.22 -24.34
C THR A 255 17.21 19.79 -24.62
N TYR A 256 16.94 19.34 -25.84
CA TYR A 256 15.64 18.76 -26.19
C TYR A 256 15.52 17.32 -25.65
N GLY A 257 14.43 17.04 -24.94
CA GLY A 257 14.08 15.70 -24.46
C GLY A 257 13.67 14.78 -25.61
N ARG A 258 13.90 13.46 -25.46
CA ARG A 258 13.73 12.43 -26.50
C ARG A 258 12.37 12.45 -27.22
N ASN A 259 11.31 12.93 -26.56
CA ASN A 259 9.95 12.99 -27.11
C ASN A 259 9.44 14.42 -27.36
N ASP A 260 10.25 15.45 -27.15
CA ASP A 260 9.87 16.84 -27.38
C ASP A 260 9.66 17.07 -28.86
N VAL A 261 8.65 17.86 -29.21
CA VAL A 261 8.31 18.11 -30.60
C VAL A 261 9.13 19.29 -31.09
N VAL A 262 9.94 19.07 -32.12
CA VAL A 262 10.83 20.08 -32.71
C VAL A 262 10.46 20.31 -34.16
N THR A 263 10.50 21.56 -34.60
CA THR A 263 10.34 21.93 -36.00
C THR A 263 11.71 21.92 -36.65
N VAL A 264 11.90 21.10 -37.68
CA VAL A 264 13.16 21.02 -38.44
C VAL A 264 12.94 21.49 -39.87
N ARG A 265 13.85 22.33 -40.37
CA ARG A 265 13.84 22.85 -41.74
C ARG A 265 15.06 22.36 -42.51
N ASN A 266 14.85 21.91 -43.75
CA ASN A 266 15.93 21.62 -44.68
C ASN A 266 16.41 22.91 -45.35
N MET A 267 17.70 23.23 -45.22
CA MET A 267 18.27 24.44 -45.81
C MET A 267 18.45 24.37 -47.34
N GLN A 268 18.39 23.19 -47.94
CA GLN A 268 18.56 23.00 -49.39
C GLN A 268 17.23 22.96 -50.15
N THR A 269 16.18 22.42 -49.54
CA THR A 269 14.87 22.24 -50.20
C THR A 269 13.77 23.14 -49.63
N GLY A 270 14.02 23.84 -48.52
CA GLY A 270 13.04 24.70 -47.85
C GLY A 270 11.90 23.95 -47.14
N GLU A 271 11.96 22.63 -47.10
CA GLU A 271 10.90 21.79 -46.51
C GLU A 271 10.94 21.85 -44.97
N VAL A 272 9.79 22.09 -44.34
CA VAL A 272 9.65 22.20 -42.87
C VAL A 272 8.83 21.02 -42.34
N LYS A 273 9.35 20.33 -41.31
CA LYS A 273 8.70 19.17 -40.68
C LYS A 273 8.66 19.32 -39.17
N ASN A 274 7.48 19.15 -38.59
CA ASN A 274 7.27 19.19 -37.14
C ASN A 274 7.16 17.76 -36.59
N ILE A 275 8.19 17.30 -35.88
CA ILE A 275 8.33 15.89 -35.46
C ILE A 275 9.01 15.77 -34.09
N LYS A 276 8.78 14.64 -33.40
CA LYS A 276 9.46 14.35 -32.13
C LYS A 276 10.99 14.28 -32.30
N TYR A 277 11.75 14.79 -31.34
CA TYR A 277 13.20 14.92 -31.37
C TYR A 277 13.92 13.62 -31.74
N LYS A 278 13.48 12.46 -31.23
CA LYS A 278 14.03 11.15 -31.64
C LYS A 278 13.98 10.86 -33.14
N LYS A 279 12.98 11.39 -33.85
CA LYS A 279 12.84 11.27 -35.31
C LYS A 279 13.53 12.41 -36.05
N ALA A 280 13.82 13.52 -35.37
CA ALA A 280 14.58 14.64 -35.91
C ALA A 280 16.09 14.38 -35.92
N LEU A 281 16.64 13.63 -34.96
CA LEU A 281 18.06 13.27 -34.88
C LEU A 281 18.69 12.79 -36.22
N PRO A 282 18.10 11.85 -36.97
CA PRO A 282 18.66 11.44 -38.26
C PRO A 282 18.55 12.53 -39.34
N LEU A 283 17.56 13.42 -39.27
CA LEU A 283 17.41 14.55 -40.20
C LEU A 283 18.41 15.67 -39.90
N LEU A 284 18.71 15.92 -38.62
CA LEU A 284 19.78 16.83 -38.21
C LEU A 284 21.16 16.35 -38.68
N ALA A 285 21.41 15.04 -38.64
CA ALA A 285 22.63 14.45 -39.22
C ALA A 285 22.72 14.62 -40.75
N GLN A 286 21.58 14.79 -41.44
CA GLN A 286 21.49 15.05 -42.88
C GLN A 286 21.55 16.55 -43.23
N GLY A 287 21.83 17.44 -42.26
CA GLY A 287 21.99 18.87 -42.49
C GLY A 287 20.70 19.70 -42.34
N TRP A 288 19.65 19.14 -41.75
CA TRP A 288 18.47 19.91 -41.36
C TRP A 288 18.76 20.69 -40.07
N VAL A 289 18.14 21.85 -39.90
CA VAL A 289 18.33 22.72 -38.73
C VAL A 289 17.03 22.82 -37.94
N ILE A 290 17.11 22.80 -36.61
CA ILE A 290 15.97 23.04 -35.72
C ILE A 290 15.64 24.53 -35.78
N GLU A 291 14.40 24.84 -36.15
CA GLU A 291 13.84 26.19 -36.04
C GLU A 291 12.98 26.19 -34.77
N ASP A 292 13.37 27.03 -33.80
CA ASP A 292 12.68 27.21 -32.52
C ASP A 292 11.52 28.22 -32.69
#